data_AF-A0A9Y1ZT00-F1
#
_entry.id   AF-A0A9Y1ZT00-F1
#
_cell.length_a   1.000
_cell.length_b   1.000
_cell.length_c   1.000
_cell.angle_alpha   90.00
_cell.angle_beta   90.00
_cell.angle_gamma   90.00
#
_symmetry.space_group_name_H-M   'P 1'
#
loop_
_entity.id
_entity.type
_entity.pdbx_description
1 polymer ?
#
loop_
_entity_poly.entity_id
_entity_poly.type
_entity_poly.pdbx_seq_one_letter_code
_entity_poly.pdbx_strand_id
1 'polypeptide(L)'
;MSKKQYRIAVIPGDGIGKEVMPEGLRVMEAAAKKHGVTLHFDHFDFSSWDYYEKHGQMMPDDWKEKIGKHDAIYFGAVGWPAKIPDHVSLWGSLIKFRREFDQYVNLRPVRLMPGVPSPLAGRKPGDIDFWVVRENTEGEYSSVGGRMFPDTDREFVTQQTVMTRTGVDRILKFAFELAQSRPKKHLTSATKSNGISITMPYWDERVEAMAKKFPGVKWDKYHIDILTANFVLHPDWFDVVVGSNLFGDILSDLGPACTGTIGIAPSGNINPEGDFPSVFEPVHGSAPDIAGQGIANPIGMIWSGAMMLEHLGQKEAGRSIVEAIERTLAERTLRTKDLGGNADTTACGKAVADMVD
;
A
#
# COMPACT_ATOMS: atom_id res chain seq x y z
N MET A 1 10.75 15.51 22.39
CA MET A 1 10.86 16.51 21.30
C MET A 1 10.90 15.72 20.02
N SER A 2 10.02 15.96 19.04
CA SER A 2 10.08 15.24 17.76
C SER A 2 11.44 15.50 17.11
N LYS A 3 12.03 14.44 16.54
CA LYS A 3 13.26 14.53 15.78
C LYS A 3 12.95 15.48 14.62
N LYS A 4 13.62 16.64 14.54
CA LYS A 4 13.39 17.59 13.44
C LYS A 4 14.03 17.15 12.12
N GLN A 5 14.83 16.09 12.16
CA GLN A 5 15.57 15.56 11.02
C GLN A 5 15.32 14.06 10.86
N TYR A 6 14.87 13.67 9.68
CA TYR A 6 14.62 12.28 9.32
C TYR A 6 15.48 11.87 8.12
N ARG A 7 16.01 10.65 8.15
CA ARG A 7 16.69 10.03 7.02
C ARG A 7 15.76 9.06 6.32
N ILE A 8 15.57 9.25 5.02
CA ILE A 8 14.63 8.50 4.20
C ILE A 8 15.43 7.76 3.13
N ALA A 9 15.30 6.43 3.08
CA ALA A 9 15.86 5.64 2.00
C ALA A 9 14.93 5.72 0.78
N VAL A 10 15.43 6.23 -0.34
CA VAL A 10 14.65 6.45 -1.57
C VAL A 10 15.00 5.39 -2.59
N ILE A 11 14.01 4.58 -2.98
CA ILE A 11 14.18 3.44 -3.89
C ILE A 11 13.10 3.54 -5.00
N PRO A 12 13.41 4.13 -6.17
CA PRO A 12 12.42 4.28 -7.24
C PRO A 12 11.98 2.94 -7.85
N GLY A 13 12.89 1.96 -7.89
CA GLY A 13 12.66 0.66 -8.50
C GLY A 13 12.52 0.73 -10.03
N ASP A 14 11.46 0.15 -10.58
CA ASP A 14 11.23 -0.07 -12.01
C ASP A 14 10.09 0.78 -12.59
N GLY A 15 10.13 0.95 -13.92
CA GLY A 15 9.04 1.55 -14.68
C GLY A 15 8.62 2.92 -14.20
N ILE A 16 7.30 3.12 -14.04
CA ILE A 16 6.75 4.40 -13.60
C ILE A 16 7.22 4.81 -12.20
N GLY A 17 7.76 3.88 -11.40
CA GLY A 17 8.40 4.21 -10.12
C GLY A 17 9.48 5.29 -10.27
N LYS A 18 10.20 5.29 -11.40
CA LYS A 18 11.21 6.31 -11.75
C LYS A 18 10.60 7.66 -12.19
N GLU A 19 9.33 7.67 -12.61
CA GLU A 19 8.62 8.89 -13.03
C GLU A 19 7.86 9.55 -11.87
N VAL A 20 7.22 8.75 -11.01
CA VAL A 20 6.41 9.29 -9.91
C VAL A 20 7.23 9.63 -8.67
N MET A 21 8.39 8.99 -8.47
CA MET A 21 9.27 9.26 -7.32
C MET A 21 9.75 10.73 -7.27
N PRO A 22 10.27 11.33 -8.35
CA PRO A 22 10.66 12.76 -8.34
C PRO A 22 9.51 13.70 -7.95
N GLU A 23 8.28 13.38 -8.36
CA GLU A 23 7.09 14.16 -8.01
C GLU A 23 6.73 14.00 -6.53
N GLY A 24 6.82 12.77 -6.02
CA GLY A 24 6.70 12.48 -4.59
C GLY A 24 7.71 13.27 -3.75
N LEU A 25 8.99 13.27 -4.14
CA LEU A 25 10.04 14.02 -3.46
C LEU A 25 9.79 15.53 -3.49
N ARG A 26 9.37 16.07 -4.63
CA ARG A 26 9.06 17.51 -4.78
C ARG A 26 8.00 17.97 -3.78
N VAL A 27 6.91 17.22 -3.66
CA VAL A 27 5.82 17.57 -2.73
C VAL A 27 6.26 17.39 -1.28
N MET A 28 7.04 16.35 -0.99
CA MET A 28 7.63 16.12 0.34
C MET A 28 8.56 17.26 0.77
N GLU A 29 9.39 17.78 -0.15
CA GLU A 29 10.25 18.94 0.10
C GLU A 29 9.46 20.22 0.38
N ALA A 30 8.41 20.49 -0.40
CA ALA A 30 7.51 21.63 -0.19
C ALA A 30 6.84 21.57 1.20
N ALA A 31 6.26 20.41 1.54
CA ALA A 31 5.64 20.19 2.84
C ALA A 31 6.65 20.30 3.99
N ALA A 32 7.84 19.70 3.84
CA ALA A 32 8.88 19.76 4.83
C ALA A 32 9.35 21.19 5.10
N LYS A 33 9.54 21.99 4.03
CA LYS A 33 9.87 23.41 4.13
C LYS A 33 8.79 24.21 4.85
N LYS A 34 7.52 24.04 4.47
CA LYS A 34 6.37 24.74 5.09
C LYS A 34 6.25 24.48 6.58
N HIS A 35 6.50 23.24 7.01
CA HIS A 35 6.31 22.81 8.40
C HIS A 35 7.60 22.75 9.22
N GLY A 36 8.74 23.17 8.67
CA GLY A 36 10.02 23.19 9.37
C GLY A 36 10.57 21.79 9.72
N VAL A 37 10.27 20.79 8.88
CA VAL A 37 10.80 19.43 8.96
C VAL A 37 12.04 19.34 8.07
N THR A 38 13.11 18.69 8.55
CA THR A 38 14.29 18.39 7.73
C THR A 38 14.22 16.93 7.27
N LEU A 39 14.23 16.72 5.95
CA LEU A 39 14.29 15.39 5.34
C LEU A 39 15.64 15.25 4.64
N HIS A 40 16.32 14.14 4.89
CA HIS A 40 17.54 13.75 4.18
C HIS A 40 17.24 12.50 3.35
N PHE A 41 17.35 12.63 2.03
CA PHE A 41 17.07 11.55 1.10
C PHE A 41 18.37 10.83 0.69
N ASP A 42 18.48 9.57 1.09
CA ASP A 42 19.56 8.67 0.69
C ASP A 42 19.04 7.79 -0.47
N HIS A 43 19.59 7.97 -1.67
CA HIS A 43 19.09 7.30 -2.88
C HIS A 43 19.79 5.94 -3.11
N PHE A 44 19.00 4.94 -3.46
CA PHE A 44 19.47 3.59 -3.78
C PHE A 44 18.88 3.12 -5.11
N ASP A 45 19.67 2.36 -5.88
CA ASP A 45 19.34 1.90 -7.24
C ASP A 45 18.97 0.41 -7.32
N PHE A 46 19.13 -0.33 -6.23
CA PHE A 46 18.70 -1.72 -6.12
C PHE A 46 17.16 -1.85 -6.04
N SER A 47 16.66 -3.09 -5.98
CA SER A 47 15.24 -3.44 -6.14
C SER A 47 14.68 -3.00 -7.49
N SER A 48 15.48 -3.19 -8.54
CA SER A 48 15.16 -2.86 -9.92
C SER A 48 15.72 -3.91 -10.88
N TRP A 49 15.13 -4.00 -12.07
CA TRP A 49 15.67 -4.74 -13.21
C TRP A 49 17.09 -4.28 -13.55
N ASP A 50 17.36 -2.98 -13.59
CA ASP A 50 18.68 -2.45 -13.96
C ASP A 50 19.79 -2.93 -13.02
N TYR A 51 19.46 -3.08 -11.73
CA TYR A 51 20.38 -3.63 -10.75
C TYR A 51 20.55 -5.15 -10.95
N TYR A 52 19.45 -5.88 -11.16
CA TYR A 52 19.49 -7.31 -11.44
C TYR A 52 20.32 -7.65 -12.70
N GLU A 53 20.17 -6.88 -13.77
CA GLU A 53 20.91 -7.07 -15.02
C GLU A 53 22.43 -6.97 -14.80
N LYS A 54 22.87 -6.06 -13.92
CA LYS A 54 24.29 -5.85 -13.61
C LYS A 54 24.85 -6.84 -12.60
N HIS A 55 24.05 -7.29 -11.65
CA HIS A 55 24.52 -7.99 -10.45
C HIS A 55 24.02 -9.43 -10.32
N GLY A 56 23.04 -9.85 -11.13
CA GLY A 56 22.40 -11.17 -11.05
C GLY A 56 21.49 -11.36 -9.83
N GLN A 57 21.27 -10.31 -9.05
CA GLN A 57 20.41 -10.31 -7.87
C GLN A 57 19.71 -8.96 -7.71
N MET A 58 18.53 -8.95 -7.08
CA MET A 58 17.71 -7.74 -6.96
C MET A 58 18.30 -6.70 -6.00
N MET A 59 19.12 -7.11 -5.04
CA MET A 59 19.70 -6.26 -4.00
C MET A 59 21.08 -6.76 -3.59
N PRO A 60 21.99 -5.90 -3.11
CA PRO A 60 23.28 -6.34 -2.57
C PRO A 60 23.10 -7.13 -1.28
N ASP A 61 24.05 -7.98 -0.91
CA ASP A 61 23.97 -8.81 0.31
C ASP A 61 23.83 -7.98 1.61
N ASP A 62 24.41 -6.77 1.62
CA ASP A 62 24.39 -5.82 2.75
C ASP A 62 23.20 -4.85 2.73
N TRP A 63 22.19 -5.08 1.88
CA TRP A 63 21.03 -4.18 1.70
C TRP A 63 20.37 -3.83 3.04
N LYS A 64 20.22 -4.81 3.94
CA LYS A 64 19.54 -4.65 5.23
C LYS A 64 20.30 -3.69 6.14
N GLU A 65 21.63 -3.74 6.12
CA GLU A 65 22.48 -2.82 6.88
C GLU A 65 22.45 -1.41 6.30
N LYS A 66 22.38 -1.30 4.97
CA LYS A 66 22.31 -0.01 4.26
C LYS A 66 21.04 0.75 4.60
N ILE A 67 19.87 0.11 4.49
CA ILE A 67 18.59 0.82 4.66
C ILE A 67 17.97 0.68 6.05
N GLY A 68 18.33 -0.34 6.83
CA GLY A 68 17.72 -0.63 8.13
C GLY A 68 17.93 0.42 9.22
N LYS A 69 18.82 1.41 9.01
CA LYS A 69 19.07 2.53 9.93
C LYS A 69 18.34 3.82 9.56
N HIS A 70 17.55 3.81 8.49
CA HIS A 70 16.74 4.96 8.09
C HIS A 70 15.49 5.05 8.96
N ASP A 71 14.91 6.25 9.03
CA ASP A 71 13.66 6.47 9.77
C ASP A 71 12.45 5.93 8.97
N ALA A 72 12.54 5.90 7.63
CA ALA A 72 11.56 5.27 6.74
C ALA A 72 12.17 4.94 5.37
N ILE A 73 11.48 4.11 4.60
CA ILE A 73 11.78 3.79 3.20
C ILE A 73 10.65 4.34 2.33
N TYR A 74 11.01 5.09 1.29
CA TYR A 74 10.09 5.60 0.27
C TYR A 74 10.36 4.88 -1.04
N PHE A 75 9.38 4.09 -1.48
CA PHE A 75 9.55 3.10 -2.54
C PHE A 75 8.59 3.36 -3.70
N GLY A 76 9.08 3.23 -4.93
CA GLY A 76 8.29 3.42 -6.14
C GLY A 76 7.50 2.17 -6.52
N ALA A 77 8.08 1.31 -7.35
CA ALA A 77 7.49 0.03 -7.73
C ALA A 77 8.58 -0.93 -8.20
N VAL A 78 8.33 -2.24 -8.22
CA VAL A 78 9.28 -3.24 -8.76
C VAL A 78 8.57 -4.20 -9.70
N GLY A 79 9.25 -4.61 -10.76
CA GLY A 79 8.75 -5.59 -11.71
C GLY A 79 8.94 -5.13 -13.15
N TRP A 80 9.45 -6.03 -13.99
CA TRP A 80 9.56 -5.80 -15.42
C TRP A 80 9.43 -7.15 -16.16
N PRO A 81 8.19 -7.68 -16.30
CA PRO A 81 7.94 -9.06 -16.73
C PRO A 81 8.59 -9.44 -18.06
N ALA A 82 8.79 -8.47 -18.96
CA ALA A 82 9.46 -8.66 -20.23
C ALA A 82 10.97 -8.98 -20.12
N LYS A 83 11.57 -8.81 -18.94
CA LYS A 83 13.01 -8.98 -18.69
C LYS A 83 13.30 -9.93 -17.53
N ILE A 84 12.48 -9.89 -16.48
CA ILE A 84 12.65 -10.70 -15.27
C ILE A 84 11.30 -11.25 -14.81
N PRO A 85 11.18 -12.54 -14.45
CA PRO A 85 9.93 -13.07 -13.94
C PRO A 85 9.47 -12.36 -12.66
N ASP A 86 8.18 -12.09 -12.52
CA ASP A 86 7.62 -11.33 -11.39
C ASP A 86 7.92 -11.95 -10.03
N HIS A 87 7.91 -13.28 -9.95
CA HIS A 87 8.25 -13.95 -8.70
C HIS A 87 9.73 -13.75 -8.32
N VAL A 88 10.64 -13.57 -9.28
CA VAL A 88 12.05 -13.31 -8.99
C VAL A 88 12.25 -11.88 -8.50
N SER A 89 11.64 -10.90 -9.20
CA SER A 89 11.77 -9.49 -8.84
C SER A 89 11.14 -9.21 -7.47
N LEU A 90 9.89 -9.64 -7.26
CA LEU A 90 9.12 -9.36 -6.05
C LEU A 90 9.68 -10.08 -4.81
N TRP A 91 10.00 -11.37 -4.91
CA TRP A 91 10.58 -12.15 -3.79
C TRP A 91 12.06 -11.84 -3.56
N GLY A 92 12.77 -11.35 -4.57
CA GLY A 92 14.13 -10.88 -4.45
C GLY A 92 14.26 -9.51 -3.77
N SER A 93 13.17 -8.74 -3.65
CA SER A 93 13.17 -7.35 -3.16
C SER A 93 12.06 -7.08 -2.12
N LEU A 94 10.90 -6.56 -2.53
CA LEU A 94 9.86 -6.00 -1.66
C LEU A 94 9.34 -6.98 -0.61
N ILE A 95 9.22 -8.28 -0.93
CA ILE A 95 8.83 -9.28 0.07
C ILE A 95 9.90 -9.44 1.17
N LYS A 96 11.18 -9.26 0.85
CA LYS A 96 12.25 -9.23 1.86
C LYS A 96 12.10 -8.02 2.76
N PHE A 97 11.83 -6.82 2.23
CA PHE A 97 11.54 -5.65 3.07
C PHE A 97 10.40 -5.94 4.03
N ARG A 98 9.26 -6.41 3.51
CA ARG A 98 8.06 -6.67 4.29
C ARG A 98 8.29 -7.68 5.42
N ARG A 99 8.99 -8.79 5.12
CA ARG A 99 9.21 -9.88 6.09
C ARG A 99 10.38 -9.65 7.02
N GLU A 100 11.52 -9.22 6.50
CA GLU A 100 12.74 -9.11 7.29
C GLU A 100 12.81 -7.85 8.16
N PHE A 101 11.98 -6.84 7.86
CA PHE A 101 11.69 -5.70 8.74
C PHE A 101 10.35 -5.84 9.48
N ASP A 102 9.72 -7.02 9.43
CA ASP A 102 8.48 -7.34 10.14
C ASP A 102 7.38 -6.27 9.99
N GLN A 103 7.18 -5.81 8.75
CA GLN A 103 6.22 -4.77 8.37
C GLN A 103 4.83 -5.38 8.16
N TYR A 104 4.29 -6.01 9.22
CA TYR A 104 3.14 -6.90 9.14
C TYR A 104 1.80 -6.20 8.87
N VAL A 105 1.74 -4.88 8.99
CA VAL A 105 0.56 -4.07 8.66
C VAL A 105 0.76 -3.46 7.29
N ASN A 106 -0.05 -3.84 6.30
CA ASN A 106 -0.17 -3.10 5.05
C ASN A 106 -1.45 -2.26 5.07
N LEU A 107 -1.28 -0.96 5.28
CA LEU A 107 -2.37 -0.01 5.47
C LEU A 107 -2.64 0.71 4.15
N ARG A 108 -3.88 0.60 3.64
CA ARG A 108 -4.28 1.15 2.33
C ARG A 108 -5.62 1.90 2.45
N PRO A 109 -5.63 3.24 2.38
CA PRO A 109 -6.88 3.99 2.39
C PRO A 109 -7.61 3.87 1.05
N VAL A 110 -8.94 3.81 1.11
CA VAL A 110 -9.83 3.83 -0.05
C VAL A 110 -10.75 5.02 0.10
N ARG A 111 -10.50 6.08 -0.67
CA ARG A 111 -11.24 7.34 -0.59
C ARG A 111 -11.65 7.87 -1.96
N LEU A 112 -12.94 8.16 -2.12
CA LEU A 112 -13.42 8.94 -3.25
C LEU A 112 -13.18 10.43 -2.96
N MET A 113 -12.11 10.98 -3.56
CA MET A 113 -11.68 12.36 -3.39
C MET A 113 -12.50 13.36 -4.23
N PRO A 114 -12.58 14.64 -3.79
CA PRO A 114 -13.11 15.71 -4.63
C PRO A 114 -12.48 15.74 -6.02
N GLY A 115 -13.33 15.82 -7.05
CA GLY A 115 -12.91 15.89 -8.45
C GLY A 115 -12.60 14.54 -9.11
N VAL A 116 -12.43 13.45 -8.37
CA VAL A 116 -12.21 12.13 -8.96
C VAL A 116 -13.54 11.59 -9.52
N PRO A 117 -13.63 11.24 -10.82
CA PRO A 117 -14.82 10.63 -11.38
C PRO A 117 -14.94 9.17 -10.89
N SER A 118 -15.94 8.90 -10.06
CA SER A 118 -16.28 7.55 -9.62
C SER A 118 -16.88 6.73 -10.79
N PRO A 119 -16.47 5.48 -11.01
CA PRO A 119 -17.15 4.58 -11.96
C PRO A 119 -18.48 4.06 -11.41
N LEU A 120 -18.68 4.14 -10.09
CA LEU A 120 -19.92 3.75 -9.44
C LEU A 120 -20.98 4.85 -9.59
N ALA A 121 -22.17 4.47 -10.07
CA ALA A 121 -23.27 5.39 -10.30
C ALA A 121 -23.77 6.04 -8.99
N GLY A 122 -24.03 7.34 -9.04
CA GLY A 122 -24.66 8.08 -7.94
C GLY A 122 -23.77 8.28 -6.70
N ARG A 123 -22.47 8.01 -6.77
CA ARG A 123 -21.52 8.24 -5.67
C ARG A 123 -20.90 9.62 -5.75
N LYS A 124 -20.79 10.29 -4.60
CA LYS A 124 -20.13 11.60 -4.43
C LYS A 124 -18.95 11.49 -3.46
N PRO A 125 -17.98 12.44 -3.53
CA PRO A 125 -16.88 12.49 -2.58
C PRO A 125 -17.34 12.36 -1.12
N GLY A 126 -16.64 11.53 -0.34
CA GLY A 126 -16.99 11.19 1.03
C GLY A 126 -17.97 10.02 1.21
N ASP A 127 -18.68 9.57 0.16
CA ASP A 127 -19.51 8.35 0.24
C ASP A 127 -18.65 7.08 0.38
N ILE A 128 -17.38 7.15 -0.06
CA ILE A 128 -16.39 6.06 0.05
C ILE A 128 -15.19 6.61 0.81
N ASP A 129 -15.02 6.19 2.06
CA ASP A 129 -13.86 6.48 2.92
C ASP A 129 -13.71 5.35 3.96
N PHE A 130 -12.84 4.40 3.65
CA PHE A 130 -12.50 3.30 4.56
C PHE A 130 -11.04 2.90 4.41
N TRP A 131 -10.54 2.09 5.34
CA TRP A 131 -9.19 1.54 5.29
C TRP A 131 -9.21 0.05 5.03
N VAL A 132 -8.32 -0.43 4.17
CA VAL A 132 -7.95 -1.84 4.13
C VAL A 132 -6.72 -2.04 5.02
N VAL A 133 -6.83 -2.96 5.97
CA VAL A 133 -5.74 -3.42 6.85
C VAL A 133 -5.39 -4.85 6.43
N ARG A 134 -4.32 -4.98 5.67
CA ARG A 134 -3.85 -6.25 5.11
C ARG A 134 -2.74 -6.84 5.98
N GLU A 135 -2.85 -8.12 6.32
CA GLU A 135 -1.72 -8.90 6.86
C GLU A 135 -0.63 -9.03 5.79
N ASN A 136 0.63 -8.76 6.13
CA ASN A 136 1.67 -8.51 5.12
C ASN A 136 2.89 -9.44 5.20
N THR A 137 2.93 -10.37 6.15
CA THR A 137 4.13 -11.17 6.49
C THR A 137 3.93 -12.68 6.37
N GLU A 138 2.70 -13.17 6.41
CA GLU A 138 2.35 -14.59 6.30
C GLU A 138 1.13 -14.80 5.39
N GLY A 139 0.33 -15.84 5.61
CA GLY A 139 -0.87 -16.14 4.85
C GLY A 139 -0.61 -16.90 3.55
N GLU A 140 -1.37 -16.56 2.52
CA GLU A 140 -1.40 -17.26 1.23
C GLU A 140 -0.15 -16.98 0.39
N TYR A 141 0.52 -15.86 0.65
CA TYR A 141 1.80 -15.56 0.02
C TYR A 141 2.87 -16.38 0.74
N SER A 142 3.31 -17.45 0.11
CA SER A 142 4.19 -18.44 0.74
C SER A 142 5.14 -19.05 -0.28
N SER A 143 6.34 -19.40 0.19
CA SER A 143 7.31 -20.21 -0.52
C SER A 143 7.41 -21.62 0.06
N VAL A 144 6.45 -22.02 0.91
CA VAL A 144 6.36 -23.35 1.51
C VAL A 144 5.59 -24.27 0.59
N GLY A 145 6.29 -25.25 0.02
CA GLY A 145 5.70 -26.17 -0.94
C GLY A 145 6.76 -26.80 -1.83
N GLY A 146 6.40 -27.13 -3.06
CA GLY A 146 7.33 -27.67 -4.03
C GLY A 146 6.66 -28.32 -5.24
N ARG A 147 7.47 -28.75 -6.19
CA ARG A 147 7.07 -29.56 -7.35
C ARG A 147 7.64 -30.97 -7.21
N MET A 148 6.86 -31.98 -7.57
CA MET A 148 7.30 -33.36 -7.72
C MET A 148 7.11 -33.82 -9.17
N PHE A 149 8.04 -34.62 -9.67
CA PHE A 149 8.01 -35.21 -11.02
C PHE A 149 7.85 -34.17 -12.16
N PRO A 150 8.70 -33.13 -12.20
CA PRO A 150 8.59 -32.09 -13.22
C PRO A 150 8.67 -32.67 -14.63
N ASP A 151 7.92 -32.06 -15.55
CA ASP A 151 7.89 -32.41 -16.98
C ASP A 151 7.40 -33.84 -17.28
N THR A 152 6.53 -34.38 -16.41
CA THR A 152 5.86 -35.67 -16.60
C THR A 152 4.35 -35.56 -16.34
N ASP A 153 3.56 -36.52 -16.85
CA ASP A 153 2.11 -36.61 -16.55
C ASP A 153 1.80 -36.82 -15.06
N ARG A 154 2.81 -37.14 -14.25
CA ARG A 154 2.70 -37.32 -12.79
C ARG A 154 2.99 -36.04 -12.02
N GLU A 155 3.23 -34.92 -12.70
CA GLU A 155 3.62 -33.68 -12.06
C GLU A 155 2.61 -33.26 -10.97
N PHE A 156 3.14 -32.91 -9.81
CA PHE A 156 2.37 -32.47 -8.65
C PHE A 156 2.98 -31.21 -8.07
N VAL A 157 2.14 -30.23 -7.73
CA VAL A 157 2.54 -28.99 -7.08
C VAL A 157 1.80 -28.83 -5.76
N THR A 158 2.54 -28.55 -4.71
CA THR A 158 1.98 -28.17 -3.41
C THR A 158 2.42 -26.75 -3.05
N GLN A 159 1.49 -25.98 -2.50
CA GLN A 159 1.69 -24.63 -1.99
C GLN A 159 0.88 -24.51 -0.70
N GLN A 160 1.48 -23.98 0.36
CA GLN A 160 0.90 -23.97 1.70
C GLN A 160 0.60 -22.54 2.15
N THR A 161 -0.65 -22.30 2.57
CA THR A 161 -1.02 -21.10 3.33
C THR A 161 -0.62 -21.30 4.79
N VAL A 162 0.17 -20.39 5.36
CA VAL A 162 0.64 -20.47 6.74
C VAL A 162 0.12 -19.28 7.53
N MET A 163 -0.65 -19.54 8.59
CA MET A 163 -1.15 -18.49 9.49
C MET A 163 -0.77 -18.84 10.92
N THR A 164 -0.16 -17.91 11.63
CA THR A 164 0.27 -18.08 13.01
C THR A 164 -0.65 -17.30 13.95
N ARG A 165 -0.73 -17.73 15.20
CA ARG A 165 -1.46 -16.94 16.21
C ARG A 165 -0.88 -15.54 16.37
N THR A 166 0.44 -15.41 16.35
CA THR A 166 1.12 -14.12 16.48
C THR A 166 0.75 -13.19 15.33
N GLY A 167 0.88 -13.64 14.08
CA GLY A 167 0.57 -12.85 12.89
C GLY A 167 -0.89 -12.44 12.81
N VAL A 168 -1.82 -13.38 13.02
CA VAL A 168 -3.25 -13.09 13.02
C VAL A 168 -3.66 -12.17 14.17
N ASP A 169 -3.21 -12.41 15.40
CA ASP A 169 -3.61 -11.58 16.55
C ASP A 169 -3.10 -10.14 16.43
N ARG A 170 -1.88 -9.92 15.94
CA ARG A 170 -1.30 -8.56 15.85
C ARG A 170 -1.96 -7.70 14.76
N ILE A 171 -2.30 -8.28 13.60
CA ILE A 171 -3.00 -7.54 12.54
C ILE A 171 -4.44 -7.22 12.96
N LEU A 172 -5.13 -8.16 13.61
CA LEU A 172 -6.47 -7.93 14.14
C LEU A 172 -6.45 -6.86 15.23
N LYS A 173 -5.49 -6.89 16.16
CA LYS A 173 -5.34 -5.85 17.18
C LYS A 173 -5.19 -4.48 16.53
N PHE A 174 -4.29 -4.34 15.55
CA PHE A 174 -4.11 -3.08 14.83
C PHE A 174 -5.40 -2.62 14.15
N ALA A 175 -6.11 -3.52 13.46
CA ALA A 175 -7.37 -3.19 12.78
C ALA A 175 -8.47 -2.73 13.74
N PHE A 176 -8.62 -3.39 14.89
CA PHE A 176 -9.56 -2.98 15.93
C PHE A 176 -9.16 -1.65 16.58
N GLU A 177 -7.87 -1.39 16.82
CA GLU A 177 -7.38 -0.11 17.32
C GLU A 177 -7.66 1.04 16.34
N LEU A 178 -7.42 0.80 15.04
CA LEU A 178 -7.76 1.74 13.98
C LEU A 178 -9.26 2.01 13.94
N ALA A 179 -10.10 0.97 13.92
CA ALA A 179 -11.55 1.10 13.95
C ALA A 179 -12.01 1.88 15.19
N GLN A 180 -11.44 1.59 16.36
CA GLN A 180 -11.79 2.28 17.61
C GLN A 180 -11.50 3.79 17.55
N SER A 181 -10.44 4.19 16.83
CA SER A 181 -10.06 5.60 16.64
C SER A 181 -10.92 6.34 15.61
N ARG A 182 -11.63 5.61 14.73
CA ARG A 182 -12.42 6.19 13.66
C ARG A 182 -13.85 6.50 14.11
N PRO A 183 -14.54 7.46 13.47
CA PRO A 183 -15.88 7.87 13.92
C PRO A 183 -16.94 6.77 13.85
N LYS A 184 -16.92 5.92 12.82
CA LYS A 184 -17.94 4.85 12.64
C LYS A 184 -17.73 3.68 13.61
N LYS A 185 -16.50 3.50 14.15
CA LYS A 185 -16.14 2.42 15.08
C LYS A 185 -16.61 1.06 14.58
N HIS A 186 -16.30 0.75 13.33
CA HIS A 186 -16.76 -0.45 12.65
C HIS A 186 -15.61 -1.19 11.97
N LEU A 187 -15.58 -2.51 12.14
CA LEU A 187 -14.61 -3.40 11.51
C LEU A 187 -15.33 -4.49 10.71
N THR A 188 -14.96 -4.65 9.45
CA THR A 188 -15.35 -5.78 8.63
C THR A 188 -14.17 -6.73 8.45
N SER A 189 -14.37 -8.03 8.71
CA SER A 189 -13.37 -9.07 8.46
C SER A 189 -13.64 -9.82 7.16
N ALA A 190 -12.66 -9.85 6.26
CA ALA A 190 -12.69 -10.66 5.04
C ALA A 190 -12.34 -12.13 5.37
N THR A 191 -13.17 -13.08 4.93
CA THR A 191 -12.96 -14.51 5.20
C THR A 191 -13.37 -15.38 4.01
N LYS A 192 -13.06 -16.67 4.04
CA LYS A 192 -13.66 -17.69 3.16
C LYS A 192 -13.83 -19.02 3.90
N SER A 193 -14.35 -18.94 5.13
CA SER A 193 -14.45 -20.04 6.09
C SER A 193 -15.38 -21.20 5.70
N ASN A 194 -16.08 -21.10 4.55
CA ASN A 194 -16.82 -22.21 3.96
C ASN A 194 -15.96 -23.06 3.01
N GLY A 195 -15.18 -22.42 2.13
CA GLY A 195 -14.35 -23.10 1.12
C GLY A 195 -12.95 -23.47 1.64
N ILE A 196 -12.39 -22.67 2.53
CA ILE A 196 -11.09 -22.91 3.16
C ILE A 196 -11.34 -23.40 4.58
N SER A 197 -11.40 -24.72 4.77
CA SER A 197 -11.94 -25.36 5.99
C SER A 197 -11.04 -25.33 7.23
N ILE A 198 -9.81 -24.81 7.14
CA ILE A 198 -8.85 -24.80 8.25
C ILE A 198 -8.43 -23.37 8.59
N THR A 199 -7.72 -22.68 7.70
CA THR A 199 -7.11 -21.38 8.01
C THR A 199 -8.14 -20.28 8.19
N MET A 200 -9.25 -20.29 7.44
CA MET A 200 -10.28 -19.24 7.55
C MET A 200 -11.23 -19.42 8.75
N PRO A 201 -11.66 -20.63 9.15
CA PRO A 201 -12.30 -20.83 10.45
C PRO A 201 -11.41 -20.39 11.60
N TYR A 202 -10.11 -20.72 11.54
CA TYR A 202 -9.15 -20.24 12.53
C TYR A 202 -9.06 -18.69 12.56
N TRP A 203 -8.98 -18.03 11.39
CA TRP A 203 -9.05 -16.57 11.30
C TRP A 203 -10.31 -16.02 11.97
N ASP A 204 -11.49 -16.58 11.67
CA ASP A 204 -12.77 -16.17 12.25
C ASP A 204 -12.78 -16.33 13.78
N GLU A 205 -12.25 -17.44 14.31
CA GLU A 205 -12.09 -17.66 15.76
C GLU A 205 -11.19 -16.59 16.41
N ARG A 206 -10.11 -16.18 15.73
CA ARG A 206 -9.21 -15.12 16.22
C ARG A 206 -9.89 -13.74 16.19
N VAL A 207 -10.68 -13.43 15.16
CA VAL A 207 -11.49 -12.19 15.08
C VAL A 207 -12.44 -12.12 16.28
N GLU A 208 -13.19 -13.19 16.54
CA GLU A 208 -14.14 -13.26 17.67
C GLU A 208 -13.44 -13.14 19.03
N ALA A 209 -12.26 -13.75 19.17
CA ALA A 209 -11.46 -13.63 20.39
C ALA A 209 -10.92 -12.20 20.60
N MET A 210 -10.49 -11.52 19.52
CA MET A 210 -9.99 -10.15 19.59
C MET A 210 -11.11 -9.15 19.88
N ALA A 211 -12.28 -9.31 19.24
CA ALA A 211 -13.43 -8.42 19.41
C ALA A 211 -13.86 -8.25 20.88
N LYS A 212 -13.69 -9.29 21.72
CA LYS A 212 -13.97 -9.23 23.17
C LYS A 212 -13.16 -8.16 23.91
N LYS A 213 -12.01 -7.75 23.37
CA LYS A 213 -11.15 -6.69 23.93
C LYS A 213 -11.57 -5.28 23.48
N PHE A 214 -12.46 -5.17 22.49
CA PHE A 214 -12.92 -3.91 21.89
C PHE A 214 -14.46 -3.81 21.88
N PRO A 215 -15.13 -3.81 23.05
CA PRO A 215 -16.60 -3.82 23.12
C PRO A 215 -17.26 -2.56 22.51
N GLY A 216 -16.49 -1.49 22.30
CA GLY A 216 -16.94 -0.26 21.64
C GLY A 216 -16.87 -0.27 20.11
N VAL A 217 -16.36 -1.34 19.50
CA VAL A 217 -16.24 -1.49 18.04
C VAL A 217 -17.28 -2.51 17.56
N LYS A 218 -18.19 -2.08 16.67
CA LYS A 218 -19.07 -3.00 15.96
C LYS A 218 -18.26 -3.78 14.94
N TRP A 219 -18.56 -5.05 14.73
CA TRP A 219 -17.87 -5.82 13.72
C TRP A 219 -18.77 -6.83 13.03
N ASP A 220 -18.42 -7.14 11.79
CA ASP A 220 -19.01 -8.20 10.98
C ASP A 220 -17.93 -8.96 10.20
N LYS A 221 -18.32 -10.06 9.56
CA LYS A 221 -17.46 -10.81 8.65
C LYS A 221 -18.23 -11.14 7.38
N TYR A 222 -17.56 -11.01 6.25
CA TYR A 222 -18.11 -11.35 4.94
C TYR A 222 -17.18 -12.35 4.25
N HIS A 223 -17.79 -13.28 3.52
CA HIS A 223 -17.01 -14.06 2.57
C HIS A 223 -16.44 -13.15 1.47
N ILE A 224 -15.21 -13.40 1.03
CA ILE A 224 -14.47 -12.53 0.11
C ILE A 224 -15.20 -12.27 -1.22
N ASP A 225 -16.03 -13.22 -1.67
CA ASP A 225 -16.86 -13.09 -2.87
C ASP A 225 -17.99 -12.07 -2.70
N ILE A 226 -18.78 -12.16 -1.62
CA ILE A 226 -19.84 -11.17 -1.37
C ILE A 226 -19.25 -9.82 -0.91
N LEU A 227 -18.09 -9.84 -0.25
CA LEU A 227 -17.39 -8.61 0.14
C LEU A 227 -16.94 -7.81 -1.08
N THR A 228 -16.40 -8.46 -2.11
CA THR A 228 -16.05 -7.78 -3.37
C THR A 228 -17.28 -7.22 -4.08
N ALA A 229 -18.41 -7.94 -4.09
CA ALA A 229 -19.67 -7.40 -4.59
C ALA A 229 -20.16 -6.18 -3.78
N ASN A 230 -20.03 -6.22 -2.46
CA ASN A 230 -20.45 -5.11 -1.60
C ASN A 230 -19.53 -3.88 -1.71
N PHE A 231 -18.26 -4.02 -2.07
CA PHE A 231 -17.40 -2.87 -2.42
C PHE A 231 -17.97 -2.07 -3.60
N VAL A 232 -18.66 -2.73 -4.53
CA VAL A 232 -19.32 -2.10 -5.69
C VAL A 232 -20.70 -1.57 -5.32
N LEU A 233 -21.53 -2.41 -4.69
CA LEU A 233 -22.93 -2.08 -4.43
C LEU A 233 -23.12 -1.15 -3.23
N HIS A 234 -22.34 -1.38 -2.17
CA HIS A 234 -22.49 -0.75 -0.86
C HIS A 234 -21.15 -0.30 -0.23
N PRO A 235 -20.28 0.43 -0.96
CA PRO A 235 -19.00 0.91 -0.41
C PRO A 235 -19.15 1.79 0.84
N ASP A 236 -20.32 2.42 1.03
CA ASP A 236 -20.65 3.29 2.17
C ASP A 236 -20.75 2.55 3.52
N TRP A 237 -20.90 1.22 3.50
CA TRP A 237 -21.01 0.42 4.72
C TRP A 237 -19.69 0.31 5.49
N PHE A 238 -18.56 0.42 4.80
CA PHE A 238 -17.26 0.08 5.37
C PHE A 238 -16.61 1.26 6.11
N ASP A 239 -15.71 0.90 7.04
CA ASP A 239 -14.89 1.84 7.82
C ASP A 239 -13.45 1.34 7.95
N VAL A 240 -13.26 0.15 8.52
CA VAL A 240 -12.01 -0.61 8.49
C VAL A 240 -12.32 -2.01 7.99
N VAL A 241 -11.58 -2.49 6.99
CA VAL A 241 -11.69 -3.82 6.41
C VAL A 241 -10.37 -4.55 6.65
N VAL A 242 -10.39 -5.60 7.47
CA VAL A 242 -9.20 -6.43 7.72
C VAL A 242 -9.25 -7.70 6.90
N GLY A 243 -8.11 -8.08 6.32
CA GLY A 243 -8.00 -9.30 5.51
C GLY A 243 -6.63 -9.96 5.60
N SER A 244 -6.57 -11.23 5.22
CA SER A 244 -5.33 -11.96 5.02
C SER A 244 -4.50 -11.34 3.89
N ASN A 245 -3.29 -11.87 3.67
CA ASN A 245 -2.36 -11.31 2.70
C ASN A 245 -2.96 -11.24 1.28
N LEU A 246 -3.55 -12.33 0.79
CA LEU A 246 -4.17 -12.35 -0.54
C LEU A 246 -5.49 -11.56 -0.60
N PHE A 247 -6.36 -11.70 0.41
CA PHE A 247 -7.66 -11.01 0.40
C PHE A 247 -7.49 -9.50 0.53
N GLY A 248 -6.57 -9.07 1.38
CA GLY A 248 -6.19 -7.67 1.51
C GLY A 248 -5.65 -7.11 0.20
N ASP A 249 -4.83 -7.87 -0.54
CA ASP A 249 -4.33 -7.47 -1.86
C ASP A 249 -5.48 -7.16 -2.82
N ILE A 250 -6.36 -8.16 -3.05
CA ILE A 250 -7.50 -8.06 -3.97
C ILE A 250 -8.41 -6.88 -3.61
N LEU A 251 -8.78 -6.75 -2.33
CA LEU A 251 -9.70 -5.70 -1.88
C LEU A 251 -9.09 -4.31 -2.02
N SER A 252 -7.77 -4.19 -1.81
CA SER A 252 -7.08 -2.92 -1.91
C SER A 252 -6.74 -2.48 -3.34
N ASP A 253 -6.92 -3.34 -4.34
CA ASP A 253 -6.98 -2.95 -5.75
C ASP A 253 -8.43 -2.61 -6.15
N LEU A 254 -9.39 -3.42 -5.72
CA LEU A 254 -10.81 -3.21 -6.01
C LEU A 254 -11.35 -1.91 -5.40
N GLY A 255 -10.95 -1.59 -4.16
CA GLY A 255 -11.37 -0.37 -3.47
C GLY A 255 -11.02 0.89 -4.27
N PRO A 256 -9.74 1.14 -4.60
CA PRO A 256 -9.34 2.24 -5.46
C PRO A 256 -10.02 2.25 -6.82
N ALA A 257 -10.19 1.09 -7.46
CA ALA A 257 -10.95 0.99 -8.70
C ALA A 257 -12.38 1.51 -8.53
N CYS A 258 -13.05 1.20 -7.41
CA CYS A 258 -14.38 1.74 -7.07
C CYS A 258 -14.36 3.26 -6.80
N THR A 259 -13.21 3.84 -6.47
CA THR A 259 -13.05 5.29 -6.24
C THR A 259 -12.63 6.07 -7.48
N GLY A 260 -12.31 5.43 -8.62
CA GLY A 260 -11.93 6.13 -9.85
C GLY A 260 -10.73 5.49 -10.57
N THR A 261 -9.63 5.33 -9.85
CA THR A 261 -8.35 4.87 -10.41
C THR A 261 -7.51 4.24 -9.30
N ILE A 262 -6.71 3.24 -9.65
CA ILE A 262 -5.66 2.72 -8.76
C ILE A 262 -4.48 3.71 -8.64
N GLY A 263 -4.32 4.64 -9.60
CA GLY A 263 -3.20 5.58 -9.66
C GLY A 263 -3.10 6.56 -8.49
N ILE A 264 -4.17 6.74 -7.71
CA ILE A 264 -4.17 7.60 -6.52
C ILE A 264 -3.93 6.83 -5.22
N ALA A 265 -3.96 5.50 -5.24
CA ALA A 265 -3.98 4.70 -4.02
C ALA A 265 -2.57 4.59 -3.38
N PRO A 266 -2.39 5.08 -2.15
CA PRO A 266 -1.12 4.94 -1.43
C PRO A 266 -1.13 3.67 -0.57
N SER A 267 0.04 3.31 -0.04
CA SER A 267 0.14 2.29 0.99
C SER A 267 1.28 2.54 1.97
N GLY A 268 1.13 1.99 3.18
CA GLY A 268 2.20 1.89 4.17
C GLY A 268 2.36 0.46 4.65
N ASN A 269 3.52 -0.13 4.41
CA ASN A 269 3.97 -1.37 5.03
C ASN A 269 4.67 -1.01 6.35
N ILE A 270 3.94 -1.15 7.43
CA ILE A 270 4.28 -0.58 8.73
C ILE A 270 4.77 -1.68 9.65
N ASN A 271 5.91 -1.44 10.31
CA ASN A 271 6.29 -2.09 11.56
C ASN A 271 5.83 -1.17 12.71
N PRO A 272 4.68 -1.45 13.36
CA PRO A 272 4.08 -0.51 14.31
C PRO A 272 4.95 -0.23 15.54
N GLU A 273 5.79 -1.18 15.92
CA GLU A 273 6.72 -1.06 17.05
C GLU A 273 7.87 -0.06 16.79
N GLY A 274 8.22 0.17 15.52
CA GLY A 274 9.32 1.06 15.15
C GLY A 274 10.71 0.44 15.34
N ASP A 275 10.80 -0.89 15.46
CA ASP A 275 12.05 -1.63 15.55
C ASP A 275 12.81 -1.63 14.21
N PHE A 276 12.08 -1.48 13.10
CA PHE A 276 12.60 -1.40 11.75
C PHE A 276 11.92 -0.27 10.95
N PRO A 277 12.55 0.26 9.87
CA PRO A 277 11.90 1.26 9.03
C PRO A 277 10.67 0.68 8.34
N SER A 278 9.58 1.45 8.34
CA SER A 278 8.38 1.19 7.53
C SER A 278 8.61 1.61 6.07
N VAL A 279 7.95 0.93 5.13
CA VAL A 279 7.98 1.24 3.68
C VAL A 279 6.69 1.92 3.26
N PHE A 280 6.79 3.03 2.53
CA PHE A 280 5.66 3.74 1.94
C PHE A 280 5.77 3.72 0.42
N GLU A 281 4.73 3.21 -0.24
CA GLU A 281 4.71 2.95 -1.68
C GLU A 281 3.28 3.08 -2.25
N PRO A 282 3.10 3.45 -3.52
CA PRO A 282 1.82 3.32 -4.21
C PRO A 282 1.31 1.86 -4.20
N VAL A 283 -0.01 1.67 -4.30
CA VAL A 283 -0.58 0.33 -4.48
C VAL A 283 -0.26 -0.23 -5.86
N HIS A 284 -0.23 0.63 -6.90
CA HIS A 284 0.01 0.21 -8.26
C HIS A 284 1.43 -0.34 -8.48
N GLY A 285 1.59 -1.24 -9.46
CA GLY A 285 2.89 -1.76 -9.88
C GLY A 285 3.70 -0.79 -10.74
N SER A 286 4.70 -1.31 -11.44
CA SER A 286 5.65 -0.54 -12.28
C SER A 286 5.08 -0.08 -13.63
N ALA A 287 3.84 -0.50 -13.97
CA ALA A 287 3.12 -0.17 -15.20
C ALA A 287 4.02 -0.09 -16.47
N PRO A 288 4.66 -1.20 -16.89
CA PRO A 288 5.62 -1.19 -18.00
C PRO A 288 5.04 -0.74 -19.35
N ASP A 289 3.72 -0.83 -19.51
CA ASP A 289 2.97 -0.40 -20.69
C ASP A 289 2.93 1.12 -20.89
N ILE A 290 3.06 1.90 -19.81
CA ILE A 290 3.07 3.38 -19.84
C ILE A 290 4.40 4.01 -19.39
N ALA A 291 5.34 3.20 -18.89
CA ALA A 291 6.65 3.67 -18.48
C ALA A 291 7.41 4.35 -19.64
N GLY A 292 8.05 5.48 -19.34
CA GLY A 292 8.75 6.37 -20.27
C GLY A 292 7.85 7.36 -21.02
N GLN A 293 6.53 7.32 -20.82
CA GLN A 293 5.60 8.19 -21.54
C GLN A 293 5.25 9.48 -20.79
N GLY A 294 5.59 9.59 -19.50
CA GLY A 294 5.31 10.80 -18.72
C GLY A 294 3.82 10.98 -18.40
N ILE A 295 3.03 9.91 -18.43
CA ILE A 295 1.56 9.97 -18.22
C ILE A 295 1.09 9.27 -16.94
N ALA A 296 2.03 8.75 -16.15
CA ALA A 296 1.73 8.09 -14.89
C ALA A 296 1.11 9.08 -13.87
N ASN A 297 0.14 8.62 -13.10
CA ASN A 297 -0.47 9.42 -12.05
C ASN A 297 0.45 9.47 -10.82
N PRO A 298 1.00 10.64 -10.42
CA PRO A 298 1.93 10.70 -9.29
C PRO A 298 1.24 10.70 -7.92
N ILE A 299 -0.09 10.79 -7.86
CA ILE A 299 -0.83 11.01 -6.61
C ILE A 299 -0.66 9.85 -5.63
N GLY A 300 -0.68 8.59 -6.07
CA GLY A 300 -0.45 7.45 -5.18
C GLY A 300 0.91 7.50 -4.50
N MET A 301 1.94 7.98 -5.22
CA MET A 301 3.27 8.20 -4.67
C MET A 301 3.26 9.34 -3.66
N ILE A 302 2.77 10.51 -4.06
CA ILE A 302 2.70 11.70 -3.20
C ILE A 302 1.93 11.43 -1.91
N TRP A 303 0.79 10.74 -1.99
CA TRP A 303 -0.02 10.39 -0.82
C TRP A 303 0.68 9.34 0.07
N SER A 304 1.47 8.43 -0.51
CA SER A 304 2.34 7.54 0.29
C SER A 304 3.39 8.33 1.08
N GLY A 305 3.94 9.41 0.50
CA GLY A 305 4.79 10.36 1.21
C GLY A 305 4.07 11.07 2.37
N ALA A 306 2.81 11.45 2.19
CA ALA A 306 2.00 12.01 3.27
C ALA A 306 1.79 10.99 4.42
N MET A 307 1.49 9.73 4.09
CA MET A 307 1.40 8.65 5.08
C MET A 307 2.72 8.44 5.84
N MET A 308 3.86 8.55 5.15
CA MET A 308 5.18 8.51 5.76
C MET A 308 5.38 9.63 6.78
N LEU A 309 5.03 10.87 6.43
CA LEU A 309 5.12 12.01 7.37
C LEU A 309 4.24 11.80 8.60
N GLU A 310 3.01 11.31 8.42
CA GLU A 310 2.12 11.00 9.55
C GLU A 310 2.72 9.93 10.46
N HIS A 311 3.29 8.86 9.90
CA HIS A 311 3.95 7.80 10.64
C HIS A 311 5.16 8.31 11.43
N LEU A 312 5.94 9.24 10.86
CA LEU A 312 7.07 9.90 11.53
C LEU A 312 6.64 10.93 12.59
N GLY A 313 5.33 11.13 12.78
CA GLY A 313 4.76 12.06 13.76
C GLY A 313 4.50 13.48 13.22
N GLN A 314 4.75 13.72 11.93
CA GLN A 314 4.56 15.01 11.24
C GLN A 314 3.16 15.12 10.62
N LYS A 315 2.13 14.96 11.46
CA LYS A 315 0.72 14.88 11.03
C LYS A 315 0.25 16.09 10.24
N GLU A 316 0.67 17.29 10.63
CA GLU A 316 0.31 18.54 9.95
C GLU A 316 0.88 18.61 8.54
N ALA A 317 2.11 18.12 8.35
CA ALA A 317 2.76 18.08 7.05
C ALA A 317 2.07 17.06 6.13
N GLY A 318 1.79 15.85 6.62
CA GLY A 318 1.03 14.84 5.88
C GLY A 318 -0.37 15.33 5.48
N ARG A 319 -1.11 15.91 6.43
CA ARG A 319 -2.45 16.48 6.16
C ARG A 319 -2.41 17.55 5.07
N SER A 320 -1.45 18.46 5.10
CA SER A 320 -1.35 19.52 4.09
C SER A 320 -1.12 18.98 2.66
N ILE A 321 -0.42 17.86 2.53
CA ILE A 321 -0.25 17.17 1.24
C ILE A 321 -1.59 16.61 0.76
N VAL A 322 -2.35 15.94 1.63
CA VAL A 322 -3.66 15.37 1.26
C VAL A 322 -4.64 16.48 0.86
N GLU A 323 -4.69 17.58 1.60
CA GLU A 323 -5.51 18.75 1.25
C GLU A 323 -5.09 19.37 -0.10
N ALA A 324 -3.78 19.43 -0.39
CA ALA A 324 -3.27 19.89 -1.67
C ALA A 324 -3.69 18.95 -2.83
N ILE A 325 -3.60 17.63 -2.63
CA ILE A 325 -4.11 16.63 -3.58
C ILE A 325 -5.59 16.89 -3.89
N GLU A 326 -6.43 17.04 -2.86
CA GLU A 326 -7.87 17.26 -3.04
C GLU A 326 -8.17 18.55 -3.83
N ARG A 327 -7.42 19.62 -3.57
CA ARG A 327 -7.52 20.88 -4.34
C ARG A 327 -7.07 20.72 -5.79
N THR A 328 -5.93 20.07 -6.02
CA THR A 328 -5.42 19.80 -7.38
C THR A 328 -6.40 18.94 -8.17
N LEU A 329 -6.93 17.87 -7.57
CA LEU A 329 -7.88 16.98 -8.23
C LEU A 329 -9.24 17.63 -8.44
N ALA A 330 -9.64 18.65 -7.68
CA ALA A 330 -10.85 19.42 -7.98
C ALA A 330 -10.78 20.10 -9.37
N GLU A 331 -9.59 20.49 -9.83
CA GLU A 331 -9.36 21.13 -11.13
C GLU A 331 -9.10 20.10 -12.24
N ARG A 332 -10.04 19.93 -13.16
CA ARG A 332 -9.95 18.92 -14.23
C ARG A 332 -8.68 19.01 -15.09
N THR A 333 -8.17 20.22 -15.33
CA THR A 333 -6.96 20.46 -16.13
C THR A 333 -5.68 19.98 -15.46
N LEU A 334 -5.68 19.81 -14.14
CA LEU A 334 -4.53 19.37 -13.35
C LEU A 334 -4.51 17.86 -13.09
N ARG A 335 -5.55 17.14 -13.52
CA ARG A 335 -5.64 15.69 -13.43
C ARG A 335 -4.86 15.02 -14.55
N THR A 336 -4.25 13.88 -14.25
CA THR A 336 -3.68 12.99 -15.26
C THR A 336 -4.76 12.30 -16.10
N LYS A 337 -4.33 11.65 -17.19
CA LYS A 337 -5.23 11.09 -18.21
C LYS A 337 -6.12 9.96 -17.67
N ASP A 338 -5.65 9.16 -16.71
CA ASP A 338 -6.43 8.12 -16.05
C ASP A 338 -7.66 8.68 -15.29
N LEU A 339 -7.62 9.95 -14.93
CA LEU A 339 -8.72 10.70 -14.29
C LEU A 339 -9.49 11.61 -15.28
N GLY A 340 -9.25 11.48 -16.58
CA GLY A 340 -9.92 12.26 -17.63
C GLY A 340 -9.47 13.72 -17.75
N GLY A 341 -8.29 14.05 -17.22
CA GLY A 341 -7.63 15.34 -17.40
C GLY A 341 -6.54 15.33 -18.49
N ASN A 342 -5.75 16.41 -18.52
CA ASN A 342 -4.74 16.67 -19.55
C ASN A 342 -3.32 16.83 -19.00
N ALA A 343 -3.14 16.78 -17.67
CA ALA A 343 -1.82 16.93 -17.07
C ALA A 343 -0.97 15.69 -17.34
N ASP A 344 0.31 15.90 -17.60
CA ASP A 344 1.32 14.85 -17.54
C ASP A 344 1.77 14.61 -16.08
N THR A 345 2.62 13.60 -15.85
CA THR A 345 3.12 13.25 -14.52
C THR A 345 3.71 14.46 -13.80
N THR A 346 4.51 15.26 -14.52
CA THR A 346 5.24 16.41 -13.94
C THR A 346 4.31 17.58 -13.65
N ALA A 347 3.39 17.91 -14.57
CA ALA A 347 2.44 18.99 -14.40
C ALA A 347 1.53 18.74 -13.20
N CYS A 348 1.06 17.50 -13.03
CA CYS A 348 0.26 17.12 -11.86
C CYS A 348 1.08 17.26 -10.56
N GLY A 349 2.30 16.72 -10.49
CA GLY A 349 3.11 16.80 -9.27
C GLY A 349 3.58 18.22 -8.93
N LYS A 350 3.89 19.08 -9.91
CA LYS A 350 4.11 20.53 -9.69
C LYS A 350 2.87 21.18 -9.10
N ALA A 351 1.70 20.92 -9.67
CA ALA A 351 0.47 21.52 -9.21
C ALA A 351 0.13 21.14 -7.77
N VAL A 352 0.42 19.90 -7.35
CA VAL A 352 0.27 19.51 -5.93
C VAL A 352 1.27 20.26 -5.05
N ALA A 353 2.54 20.34 -5.46
CA ALA A 353 3.57 21.05 -4.69
C ALA A 353 3.22 22.54 -4.49
N ASP A 354 2.74 23.20 -5.54
CA ASP A 354 2.31 24.61 -5.51
C ASP A 354 1.08 24.83 -4.60
N MET A 355 0.23 23.81 -4.43
CA MET A 355 -0.94 23.87 -3.54
C MET A 355 -0.60 23.57 -2.07
N VAL A 356 0.55 22.93 -1.81
CA VAL A 356 1.09 22.70 -0.47
C VAL A 356 1.69 23.97 0.11
N ASP A 357 2.44 24.75 -0.68
CA ASP A 357 2.97 26.07 -0.27
C ASP A 357 1.81 27.01 0.14
#